data_AF-A0A7V4AXG2-F1
#
_entry.id   AF-A0A7V4AXG2-F1
#
_cell.length_a   1.000
_cell.length_b   1.000
_cell.length_c   1.000
_cell.angle_alpha   90.00
_cell.angle_beta   90.00
_cell.angle_gamma   90.00
#
_symmetry.space_group_name_H-M   'P 1'
#
loop_
_entity.id
_entity.type
_entity.pdbx_description
1 polymer ?
#
loop_
_entity_poly.entity_id
_entity_poly.type
_entity_poly.pdbx_seq_one_letter_code
_entity_poly.pdbx_strand_id
1 'polypeptide(L)'
;MIGAASAAPMKVTVDKVQGTVQVSKGSGWAALKNGDSVPVGADVKTGAASSCILKWAGGNVIKVTPMSTVSVSAETTASGDEKSSVNLKQGKVNAHAKKLSTAGSSFNVKTPTAVAGVRGTDILAEIQAGNVSFAVSDGQLELTIGDEVFMLEDGFLVSVDPNGAFTEPVPIPQEMLEELKSEFEALKLEAGQDSGDDSGDQGGEDGAEDIPHEDVSGSIDGILDDVVNNAVVESAQPVITGDVEVIIYLDNQR
;
A
#
# COMPACT_ATOMS: atom_id res chain seq x y z
N MET A 1 -39.49 11.32 13.38
CA MET A 1 -38.14 11.55 13.93
C MET A 1 -37.31 10.34 13.54
N ILE A 2 -36.54 10.41 12.45
CA ILE A 2 -35.61 9.34 12.09
C ILE A 2 -34.39 9.54 12.99
N GLY A 3 -34.18 8.63 13.93
CA GLY A 3 -33.02 8.67 14.82
C GLY A 3 -31.74 8.63 13.99
N ALA A 4 -30.81 9.55 14.25
CA ALA A 4 -29.48 9.49 13.67
C ALA A 4 -28.84 8.18 14.12
N ALA A 5 -28.74 7.23 13.20
CA ALA A 5 -27.92 6.05 13.31
C ALA A 5 -26.46 6.52 13.54
N SER A 6 -26.02 6.53 14.79
CA SER A 6 -24.67 6.98 15.15
C SER A 6 -23.66 5.90 14.75
N ALA A 7 -22.76 6.25 13.83
CA ALA A 7 -21.54 5.47 13.64
C ALA A 7 -20.64 5.65 14.87
N ALA A 8 -19.95 4.60 15.29
CA ALA A 8 -19.02 4.61 16.42
C ALA A 8 -17.57 4.52 15.91
N PRO A 9 -16.62 5.28 16.47
CA PRO A 9 -15.22 5.17 16.07
C PRO A 9 -14.67 3.81 16.46
N MET A 10 -14.05 3.13 15.49
CA MET A 10 -13.36 1.87 15.73
C MET A 10 -11.93 2.15 16.22
N LYS A 11 -11.42 1.27 17.10
CA LYS A 11 -10.06 1.38 17.63
C LYS A 11 -9.04 1.02 16.55
N VAL A 12 -8.04 1.88 16.39
CA VAL A 12 -6.79 1.59 15.69
C VAL A 12 -5.66 1.55 16.72
N THR A 13 -4.81 0.54 16.67
CA THR A 13 -3.69 0.34 17.60
C THR A 13 -2.37 0.18 16.86
N VAL A 14 -1.31 0.63 17.51
CA VAL A 14 0.05 0.45 17.05
C VAL A 14 0.57 -0.87 17.60
N ASP A 15 0.96 -1.76 16.72
CA ASP A 15 1.45 -3.07 17.12
C ASP A 15 2.96 -3.05 17.35
N LYS A 16 3.69 -2.55 16.34
CA LYS A 16 5.14 -2.46 16.33
C LYS A 16 5.59 -1.11 15.80
N VAL A 17 6.62 -0.55 16.41
CA VAL A 17 7.29 0.69 16.05
C VAL A 17 8.78 0.40 15.97
N GLN A 18 9.37 0.85 14.88
CA GLN A 18 10.81 0.88 14.70
C GLN A 18 11.24 2.29 14.33
N GLY A 19 12.30 2.78 14.97
CA GLY A 19 12.81 4.13 14.73
C GLY A 19 11.90 5.22 15.28
N THR A 20 11.78 6.33 14.53
CA THR A 20 11.02 7.52 14.91
C THR A 20 9.66 7.52 14.25
N VAL A 21 8.61 7.33 15.05
CA VAL A 21 7.21 7.39 14.59
C VAL A 21 6.45 8.39 15.43
N GLN A 22 5.65 9.22 14.78
CA GLN A 22 4.93 10.32 15.41
C GLN A 22 3.47 10.33 15.00
N VAL A 23 2.62 10.87 15.87
CA VAL A 23 1.18 11.05 15.63
C VAL A 23 0.77 12.52 15.87
N SER A 24 -0.19 13.01 15.09
CA SER A 24 -0.77 14.34 15.23
C SER A 24 -2.28 14.33 15.06
N LYS A 25 -2.99 15.08 15.90
CA LYS A 25 -4.44 15.38 15.74
C LYS A 25 -4.70 16.76 15.12
N GLY A 26 -3.69 17.36 14.49
CA GLY A 26 -3.75 18.74 13.96
C GLY A 26 -3.06 19.79 14.81
N SER A 27 -2.56 19.45 16.01
CA SER A 27 -1.72 20.34 16.82
C SER A 27 -0.48 19.61 17.34
N GLY A 28 0.68 19.93 16.75
CA GLY A 28 1.97 19.35 17.13
C GLY A 28 2.11 17.87 16.78
N TRP A 29 3.31 17.34 16.98
CA TRP A 29 3.64 15.93 16.75
C TRP A 29 4.09 15.31 18.07
N ALA A 30 3.49 14.19 18.44
CA ALA A 30 3.86 13.40 19.61
C ALA A 30 4.50 12.08 19.17
N ALA A 31 5.46 11.56 19.93
CA ALA A 31 6.01 10.24 19.67
C ALA A 31 4.93 9.16 19.85
N LEU A 32 4.92 8.18 18.96
CA LEU A 32 3.99 7.06 18.96
C LEU A 32 4.75 5.77 19.32
N LYS A 33 4.18 4.94 20.20
CA LYS A 33 4.83 3.72 20.74
C LYS A 33 3.97 2.48 20.54
N ASN A 34 4.57 1.30 20.72
CA ASN A 34 3.86 0.03 20.70
C ASN A 34 2.72 0.02 21.74
N GLY A 35 1.56 -0.48 21.35
CA GLY A 35 0.36 -0.54 22.16
C GLY A 35 -0.47 0.74 22.20
N ASP A 36 0.06 1.88 21.71
CA ASP A 36 -0.69 3.13 21.67
C ASP A 36 -1.91 3.01 20.75
N SER A 37 -2.98 3.73 21.09
CA SER A 37 -4.13 3.85 20.20
C SER A 37 -3.96 5.04 19.28
N VAL A 38 -4.15 4.82 17.98
CA VAL A 38 -4.20 5.89 16.99
C VAL A 38 -5.62 6.43 16.91
N PRO A 39 -5.83 7.72 17.20
CA PRO A 39 -7.13 8.37 17.08
C PRO A 39 -7.60 8.42 15.63
N VAL A 40 -8.89 8.20 15.39
CA VAL A 40 -9.50 8.40 14.06
C VAL A 40 -9.29 9.85 13.60
N GLY A 41 -8.87 10.01 12.35
CA GLY A 41 -8.54 11.30 11.73
C GLY A 41 -7.14 11.82 12.08
N ALA A 42 -6.35 11.11 12.88
CA ALA A 42 -4.98 11.50 13.18
C ALA A 42 -4.04 11.18 12.00
N ASP A 43 -3.00 12.02 11.87
CA ASP A 43 -1.87 11.79 10.99
C ASP A 43 -0.79 11.00 11.74
N VAL A 44 -0.25 9.97 11.08
CA VAL A 44 0.92 9.20 11.53
C VAL A 44 2.04 9.43 10.54
N LYS A 45 3.24 9.71 11.05
CA LYS A 45 4.44 9.96 10.27
C LYS A 45 5.59 9.08 10.74
N THR A 46 6.32 8.50 9.79
CA THR A 46 7.55 7.75 10.01
C THR A 46 8.76 8.57 9.55
N GLY A 47 9.87 8.48 10.28
CA GLY A 47 11.16 9.06 9.89
C GLY A 47 11.94 8.21 8.89
N ALA A 48 13.20 8.58 8.65
CA ALA A 48 14.14 7.73 7.93
C ALA A 48 14.43 6.45 8.73
N ALA A 49 14.61 5.31 8.05
CA ALA A 49 14.83 3.99 8.67
C ALA A 49 13.84 3.69 9.82
N SER A 50 12.58 4.11 9.65
CA SER A 50 11.54 3.99 10.67
C SER A 50 10.28 3.39 10.06
N SER A 51 9.58 2.53 10.79
CA SER A 51 8.34 1.92 10.33
C SER A 51 7.38 1.69 11.49
N CYS A 52 6.09 1.59 11.20
CA CYS A 52 5.13 1.10 12.18
C CYS A 52 4.08 0.19 11.56
N ILE A 53 3.55 -0.71 12.39
CA ILE A 53 2.42 -1.56 12.04
C ILE A 53 1.18 -1.05 12.78
N LEU A 54 0.15 -0.72 12.00
CA LEU A 54 -1.15 -0.29 12.48
C LEU A 54 -2.16 -1.41 12.28
N LYS A 55 -2.95 -1.69 13.31
CA LYS A 55 -4.01 -2.70 13.31
C LYS A 55 -5.35 -2.05 13.57
N TRP A 56 -6.34 -2.39 12.75
CA TRP A 56 -7.74 -2.06 12.99
C TRP A 56 -8.37 -3.19 13.80
N ALA A 57 -9.32 -2.86 14.68
CA ALA A 57 -10.06 -3.88 15.42
C ALA A 57 -10.80 -4.88 14.52
N GLY A 58 -11.17 -4.49 13.29
CA GLY A 58 -11.75 -5.37 12.26
C GLY A 58 -10.76 -6.35 11.62
N GLY A 59 -9.47 -6.28 11.95
CA GLY A 59 -8.44 -7.20 11.48
C GLY A 59 -7.68 -6.75 10.23
N ASN A 60 -7.89 -5.53 9.74
CA ASN A 60 -7.02 -4.95 8.71
C ASN A 60 -5.68 -4.56 9.33
N VAL A 61 -4.60 -4.70 8.57
CA VAL A 61 -3.25 -4.41 9.01
C VAL A 61 -2.51 -3.61 7.95
N ILE A 62 -1.82 -2.56 8.38
CA ILE A 62 -0.96 -1.77 7.49
C ILE A 62 0.40 -1.61 8.12
N LYS A 63 1.43 -1.87 7.33
CA LYS A 63 2.80 -1.45 7.61
C LYS A 63 3.06 -0.11 6.91
N VAL A 64 3.36 0.91 7.69
CA VAL A 64 3.80 2.23 7.21
C VAL A 64 5.33 2.19 7.17
N THR A 65 5.89 2.35 5.98
CA THR A 65 7.35 2.23 5.74
C THR A 65 8.06 3.56 6.03
N PRO A 66 9.40 3.65 5.88
CA PRO A 66 10.15 4.89 6.07
C PRO A 66 9.67 6.06 5.23
N MET A 67 9.83 7.26 5.78
CA MET A 67 9.52 8.53 5.11
C MET A 67 8.07 8.67 4.64
N SER A 68 7.14 8.00 5.34
CA SER A 68 5.74 7.95 4.99
C SER A 68 4.89 8.83 5.91
N THR A 69 3.80 9.37 5.37
CA THR A 69 2.77 10.06 6.14
C THR A 69 1.40 9.55 5.74
N VAL A 70 0.63 9.09 6.72
CA VAL A 70 -0.71 8.54 6.53
C VAL A 70 -1.72 9.17 7.48
N SER A 71 -2.99 9.25 7.08
CA SER A 71 -4.09 9.51 8.02
C SER A 71 -4.95 8.26 8.14
N VAL A 72 -5.42 7.95 9.34
CA VAL A 72 -6.28 6.79 9.57
C VAL A 72 -7.74 7.18 9.77
N SER A 73 -8.65 6.35 9.29
CA SER A 73 -10.08 6.43 9.58
C SER A 73 -10.64 5.05 9.85
N ALA A 74 -11.55 4.96 10.81
CA ALA A 74 -12.15 3.70 11.23
C ALA A 74 -13.48 3.99 11.93
N GLU A 75 -14.57 3.49 11.38
CA GLU A 75 -15.91 3.63 11.93
C GLU A 75 -16.69 2.33 11.78
N THR A 76 -17.60 2.08 12.73
CA THR A 76 -18.60 1.03 12.64
C THR A 76 -19.97 1.71 12.49
N THR A 77 -20.70 1.37 11.44
CA THR A 77 -22.03 1.92 11.19
C THR A 77 -23.04 1.38 12.21
N ALA A 78 -24.21 2.01 12.32
CA ALA A 78 -25.28 1.47 13.18
C ALA A 78 -25.80 0.10 12.73
N SER A 79 -25.58 -0.27 11.46
CA SER A 79 -25.91 -1.58 10.91
C SER A 79 -24.86 -2.65 11.28
N GLY A 80 -23.76 -2.26 11.93
CA GLY A 80 -22.64 -3.14 12.26
C GLY A 80 -21.59 -3.25 11.16
N ASP A 81 -21.70 -2.50 10.07
CA ASP A 81 -20.71 -2.53 8.99
C ASP A 81 -19.45 -1.77 9.38
N GLU A 82 -18.30 -2.32 9.04
CA GLU A 82 -17.00 -1.72 9.33
C GLU A 82 -16.52 -0.91 8.12
N LYS A 83 -16.34 0.40 8.29
CA LYS A 83 -15.77 1.27 7.26
C LYS A 83 -14.43 1.80 7.75
N SER A 84 -13.37 1.42 7.06
CA SER A 84 -12.02 1.83 7.40
C SER A 84 -11.33 2.39 6.16
N SER A 85 -10.49 3.39 6.34
CA SER A 85 -9.62 3.82 5.26
C SER A 85 -8.33 4.41 5.76
N VAL A 86 -7.30 4.32 4.92
CA VAL A 86 -6.01 4.98 5.13
C VAL A 86 -5.76 5.93 3.99
N ASN A 87 -5.43 7.16 4.33
CA ASN A 87 -5.06 8.18 3.37
C ASN A 87 -3.53 8.30 3.34
N LEU A 88 -2.91 7.74 2.31
CA LEU A 88 -1.48 7.88 2.06
C LEU A 88 -1.22 9.25 1.43
N LYS A 89 -0.48 10.09 2.15
CA LYS A 89 -0.11 11.44 1.67
C LYS A 89 1.25 11.46 0.99
N GLN A 90 2.16 10.61 1.45
CA GLN A 90 3.54 10.48 0.96
C GLN A 90 4.13 9.15 1.42
N GLY A 91 5.06 8.62 0.63
CA GLY A 91 5.84 7.42 0.96
C GLY A 91 5.09 6.16 0.56
N LYS A 92 5.32 5.07 1.29
CA LYS A 92 4.84 3.73 0.98
C LYS A 92 4.13 3.06 2.15
N VAL A 93 3.15 2.22 1.81
CA VAL A 93 2.42 1.36 2.75
C VAL A 93 2.21 -0.03 2.15
N ASN A 94 2.36 -1.05 2.98
CA ASN A 94 1.94 -2.41 2.68
C ASN A 94 0.66 -2.68 3.47
N ALA A 95 -0.44 -2.96 2.78
CA ALA A 95 -1.75 -3.13 3.37
C ALA A 95 -2.27 -4.55 3.16
N HIS A 96 -2.48 -5.26 4.26
CA HIS A 96 -3.20 -6.52 4.31
C HIS A 96 -4.65 -6.21 4.73
N ALA A 97 -5.58 -6.38 3.79
CA ALA A 97 -7.00 -6.24 4.09
C ALA A 97 -7.58 -7.62 4.41
N LYS A 98 -8.17 -7.78 5.60
CA LYS A 98 -8.91 -9.01 5.91
C LYS A 98 -10.14 -9.10 5.01
N LYS A 99 -10.59 -10.32 4.70
CA LYS A 99 -11.90 -10.54 4.09
C LYS A 99 -12.98 -9.85 4.93
N LEU A 100 -13.84 -9.09 4.26
CA LEU A 100 -14.87 -8.28 4.91
C LEU A 100 -15.89 -9.15 5.65
N SER A 101 -16.22 -8.74 6.88
CA SER A 101 -17.19 -9.44 7.72
C SER A 101 -18.63 -9.31 7.22
N THR A 102 -18.96 -8.23 6.51
CA THR A 102 -20.28 -7.96 5.94
C THR A 102 -20.17 -7.35 4.53
N ALA A 103 -21.21 -7.48 3.71
CA ALA A 103 -21.26 -6.86 2.38
C ALA A 103 -21.23 -5.32 2.42
N GLY A 104 -21.63 -4.70 3.54
CA GLY A 104 -21.59 -3.25 3.73
C GLY A 104 -20.26 -2.72 4.28
N SER A 105 -19.34 -3.62 4.67
CA SER A 105 -18.02 -3.24 5.16
C SER A 105 -17.10 -2.82 3.99
N SER A 106 -16.13 -1.97 4.27
CA SER A 106 -15.14 -1.55 3.28
C SER A 106 -13.81 -1.17 3.92
N PHE A 107 -12.74 -1.45 3.19
CA PHE A 107 -11.41 -0.99 3.51
C PHE A 107 -10.77 -0.37 2.27
N ASN A 108 -10.41 0.91 2.38
CA ASN A 108 -9.89 1.67 1.26
C ASN A 108 -8.51 2.27 1.56
N VAL A 109 -7.59 2.18 0.60
CA VAL A 109 -6.36 2.96 0.59
C VAL A 109 -6.56 4.14 -0.36
N LYS A 110 -6.50 5.35 0.18
CA LYS A 110 -6.71 6.60 -0.55
C LYS A 110 -5.39 7.28 -0.80
N THR A 111 -5.24 7.85 -1.98
CA THR A 111 -4.09 8.64 -2.40
C THR A 111 -4.62 9.93 -3.04
N PRO A 112 -3.76 10.91 -3.35
CA PRO A 112 -4.20 12.15 -3.99
C PRO A 112 -4.92 11.96 -5.32
N THR A 113 -4.57 10.91 -6.09
CA THR A 113 -5.07 10.70 -7.46
C THR A 113 -5.98 9.48 -7.61
N ALA A 114 -5.95 8.55 -6.64
CA ALA A 114 -6.71 7.30 -6.75
C ALA A 114 -7.22 6.78 -5.39
N VAL A 115 -8.30 5.99 -5.47
CA VAL A 115 -8.86 5.25 -4.33
C VAL A 115 -8.84 3.76 -4.64
N ALA A 116 -8.11 3.01 -3.84
CA ALA A 116 -7.98 1.56 -3.90
C ALA A 116 -8.96 0.92 -2.89
N GLY A 117 -9.97 0.22 -3.40
CA GLY A 117 -10.88 -0.64 -2.63
C GLY A 117 -10.31 -2.04 -2.48
N VAL A 118 -10.02 -2.44 -1.24
CA VAL A 118 -9.24 -3.65 -0.95
C VAL A 118 -10.10 -4.64 -0.18
N ARG A 119 -10.20 -5.88 -0.66
CA ARG A 119 -11.09 -6.91 -0.07
C ARG A 119 -10.41 -8.27 -0.06
N GLY A 120 -9.80 -8.64 1.08
CA GLY A 120 -9.09 -9.92 1.17
C GLY A 120 -7.87 -9.94 0.24
N THR A 121 -7.13 -8.84 0.20
CA THR A 121 -6.08 -8.57 -0.79
C THR A 121 -4.87 -7.99 -0.10
N ASP A 122 -3.69 -8.39 -0.57
CA ASP A 122 -2.40 -7.87 -0.16
C ASP A 122 -1.87 -6.90 -1.20
N ILE A 123 -1.83 -5.61 -0.83
CA ILE A 123 -1.43 -4.54 -1.74
C ILE A 123 -0.29 -3.70 -1.18
N LEU A 124 0.56 -3.25 -2.08
CA LEU A 124 1.51 -2.18 -1.81
C LEU A 124 1.02 -0.92 -2.53
N ALA A 125 0.98 0.20 -1.81
CA ALA A 125 0.73 1.51 -2.38
C ALA A 125 1.90 2.45 -2.08
N GLU A 126 2.40 3.14 -3.09
CA GLU A 126 3.53 4.05 -2.98
C GLU A 126 3.26 5.37 -3.69
N ILE A 127 3.69 6.47 -3.07
CA ILE A 127 3.70 7.81 -3.66
C ILE A 127 5.13 8.29 -3.77
N GLN A 128 5.63 8.36 -5.01
CA GLN A 128 6.98 8.81 -5.34
C GLN A 128 6.93 9.90 -6.41
N ALA A 129 7.52 11.06 -6.10
CA ALA A 129 7.52 12.23 -6.98
C ALA A 129 6.13 12.65 -7.51
N GLY A 130 5.07 12.34 -6.76
CA GLY A 130 3.67 12.62 -7.13
C GLY A 130 2.99 11.52 -7.94
N ASN A 131 3.73 10.56 -8.48
CA ASN A 131 3.16 9.35 -9.07
C ASN A 131 2.72 8.41 -7.94
N VAL A 132 1.60 7.73 -8.17
CA VAL A 132 1.05 6.73 -7.26
C VAL A 132 1.15 5.37 -7.92
N SER A 133 1.87 4.42 -7.31
CA SER A 133 1.92 3.05 -7.78
C SER A 133 1.14 2.14 -6.84
N PHE A 134 0.36 1.23 -7.43
CA PHE A 134 -0.28 0.12 -6.72
C PHE A 134 0.23 -1.20 -7.28
N ALA A 135 0.65 -2.10 -6.41
CA ALA A 135 1.01 -3.47 -6.75
C ALA A 135 0.14 -4.44 -5.94
N VAL A 136 -0.41 -5.45 -6.61
CA VAL A 136 -1.26 -6.48 -5.99
C VAL A 136 -0.47 -7.76 -5.93
N SER A 137 -0.22 -8.26 -4.72
CA SER A 137 0.55 -9.49 -4.52
C SER A 137 -0.33 -10.73 -4.37
N ASP A 138 -1.52 -10.56 -3.79
CA ASP A 138 -2.53 -11.60 -3.61
C ASP A 138 -3.93 -10.97 -3.60
N GLY A 139 -4.90 -11.61 -4.26
CA GLY A 139 -6.29 -11.16 -4.32
C GLY A 139 -6.61 -10.24 -5.50
N GLN A 140 -7.55 -9.31 -5.30
CA GLN A 140 -7.97 -8.36 -6.34
C GLN A 140 -8.14 -6.95 -5.78
N LEU A 141 -7.79 -5.95 -6.57
CA LEU A 141 -7.90 -4.54 -6.21
C LEU A 141 -8.91 -3.82 -7.10
N GLU A 142 -9.91 -3.17 -6.51
CA GLU A 142 -10.77 -2.22 -7.22
C GLU A 142 -10.08 -0.85 -7.18
N LEU A 143 -9.70 -0.30 -8.33
CA LEU A 143 -9.05 1.00 -8.40
C LEU A 143 -9.97 2.02 -9.06
N THR A 144 -10.21 3.12 -8.33
CA THR A 144 -11.00 4.26 -8.79
C THR A 144 -10.10 5.46 -9.02
N ILE A 145 -10.07 5.97 -10.25
CA ILE A 145 -9.28 7.13 -10.69
C ILE A 145 -10.21 8.10 -11.38
N GLY A 146 -10.47 9.26 -10.76
CA GLY A 146 -11.52 10.17 -11.24
C GLY A 146 -12.88 9.46 -11.29
N ASP A 147 -13.46 9.35 -12.48
CA ASP A 147 -14.73 8.66 -12.74
C ASP A 147 -14.54 7.22 -13.27
N GLU A 148 -13.30 6.80 -13.51
CA GLU A 148 -12.98 5.46 -14.01
C GLU A 148 -12.79 4.47 -12.86
N VAL A 149 -13.31 3.27 -13.04
CA VAL A 149 -13.17 2.15 -12.08
C VAL A 149 -12.75 0.93 -12.88
N PHE A 150 -11.63 0.31 -12.48
CA PHE A 150 -11.21 -0.96 -13.05
C PHE A 150 -10.67 -1.90 -11.97
N MET A 151 -10.64 -3.19 -12.31
CA MET A 151 -10.12 -4.23 -11.44
C MET A 151 -8.70 -4.57 -11.84
N LEU A 152 -7.81 -4.63 -10.86
CA LEU A 152 -6.44 -5.08 -11.00
C LEU A 152 -6.30 -6.44 -10.31
N GLU A 153 -5.82 -7.43 -11.05
CA GLU A 153 -5.57 -8.80 -10.57
C GLU A 153 -4.21 -8.89 -9.84
N ASP A 154 -4.00 -9.99 -9.11
CA ASP A 154 -2.73 -10.26 -8.46
C ASP A 154 -1.60 -10.48 -9.47
N GLY A 155 -0.38 -10.17 -9.05
CA GLY A 155 0.79 -10.20 -9.92
C GLY A 155 0.85 -9.04 -10.92
N PHE A 156 0.00 -8.03 -10.80
CA PHE A 156 0.06 -6.82 -11.62
C PHE A 156 0.29 -5.56 -10.78
N LEU A 157 0.91 -4.58 -11.44
CA LEU A 157 1.06 -3.23 -10.95
C LEU A 157 0.44 -2.22 -11.91
N VAL A 158 0.05 -1.07 -11.36
CA VAL A 158 -0.38 0.09 -12.13
C VAL A 158 0.20 1.35 -11.52
N SER A 159 0.60 2.29 -12.37
CA SER A 159 1.05 3.62 -11.94
C SER A 159 0.05 4.67 -12.42
N VAL A 160 -0.21 5.66 -11.56
CA VAL A 160 -1.09 6.80 -11.79
C VAL A 160 -0.28 8.08 -11.62
N ASP A 161 -0.22 8.91 -12.65
CA ASP A 161 0.50 10.18 -12.62
C ASP A 161 -0.27 11.25 -11.80
N PRO A 162 0.35 12.40 -11.48
CA PRO A 162 -0.31 13.49 -10.76
C PRO A 162 -1.55 14.08 -11.45
N ASN A 163 -1.73 13.85 -12.75
CA ASN A 163 -2.87 14.33 -13.54
C ASN A 163 -4.02 13.31 -13.58
N GLY A 164 -3.84 12.13 -13.00
CA GLY A 164 -4.82 11.04 -13.02
C GLY A 164 -4.75 10.17 -14.28
N ALA A 165 -3.73 10.31 -15.12
CA ALA A 165 -3.47 9.34 -16.19
C ALA A 165 -2.81 8.09 -15.58
N PHE A 166 -3.23 6.90 -16.00
CA PHE A 166 -2.68 5.65 -15.51
C PHE A 166 -2.13 4.78 -16.64
N THR A 167 -1.20 3.91 -16.30
CA THR A 167 -0.59 2.96 -17.24
C THR A 167 -1.50 1.77 -17.48
N GLU A 168 -1.26 1.01 -18.56
CA GLU A 168 -1.80 -0.35 -18.63
C GLU A 168 -1.21 -1.20 -17.47
N PRO A 169 -1.96 -2.19 -16.95
CA PRO A 169 -1.44 -3.12 -15.95
C PRO A 169 -0.18 -3.83 -16.44
N VAL A 170 0.92 -3.67 -15.70
CA VAL A 170 2.21 -4.33 -15.99
C VAL A 170 2.36 -5.52 -15.06
N PRO A 171 2.78 -6.71 -15.55
CA PRO A 171 3.04 -7.85 -14.68
C PRO A 171 4.25 -7.58 -13.78
N ILE A 172 4.13 -7.94 -12.50
CA ILE A 172 5.22 -7.91 -11.52
C ILE A 172 6.16 -9.09 -11.84
N PRO A 173 7.48 -8.87 -11.96
CA PRO A 173 8.44 -9.96 -12.12
C PRO A 173 8.30 -11.01 -11.00
N GLN A 174 8.44 -12.30 -11.34
CA GLN A 174 8.17 -13.39 -10.40
C GLN A 174 8.98 -13.30 -9.11
N GLU A 175 10.27 -12.98 -9.21
CA GLU A 175 11.17 -12.80 -8.05
C GLU A 175 10.63 -11.75 -7.08
N MET A 176 10.22 -10.59 -7.60
CA MET A 176 9.63 -9.52 -6.82
C MET A 176 8.28 -9.90 -6.21
N LEU A 177 7.45 -10.63 -6.96
CA LEU A 177 6.15 -11.08 -6.47
C LEU A 177 6.33 -12.06 -5.29
N GLU A 178 7.30 -12.95 -5.36
CA GLU A 178 7.64 -13.88 -4.27
C GLU A 178 8.16 -13.13 -3.04
N GLU A 179 9.00 -12.10 -3.22
CA GLU A 179 9.46 -11.24 -2.13
C GLU A 179 8.29 -10.51 -1.46
N LEU A 180 7.41 -9.87 -2.24
CA LEU A 180 6.22 -9.19 -1.71
C LEU A 180 5.33 -10.16 -0.92
N LYS A 181 5.09 -11.36 -1.46
CA LYS A 181 4.33 -12.40 -0.75
C LYS A 181 4.99 -12.77 0.57
N SER A 182 6.30 -12.99 0.59
CA SER A 182 7.05 -13.28 1.82
C SER A 182 6.95 -12.13 2.83
N GLU A 183 7.00 -10.88 2.38
CA GLU A 183 6.83 -9.71 3.26
C GLU A 183 5.42 -9.65 3.87
N PHE A 184 4.38 -9.95 3.09
CA PHE A 184 3.00 -10.00 3.58
C PHE A 184 2.79 -11.15 4.57
N GLU A 185 3.38 -12.31 4.34
CA GLU A 185 3.33 -13.42 5.30
C GLU A 185 4.01 -13.04 6.63
N ALA A 186 5.19 -12.39 6.56
CA ALA A 186 5.85 -11.87 7.76
C ALA A 186 4.98 -10.81 8.46
N LEU A 187 4.34 -9.91 7.72
CA LEU A 187 3.44 -8.90 8.27
C LEU A 187 2.23 -9.55 8.97
N LYS A 188 1.62 -10.59 8.39
CA LYS A 188 0.50 -11.34 8.99
C LYS A 188 0.91 -12.05 10.27
N LEU A 189 2.09 -12.67 10.28
CA LEU A 189 2.64 -13.34 11.45
C LEU A 189 2.97 -12.35 12.58
N GLU A 190 3.67 -11.26 12.27
CA GLU A 190 3.90 -10.17 13.23
C GLU A 190 2.57 -9.58 13.71
N ALA A 191 1.57 -9.55 12.84
CA ALA A 191 0.26 -9.08 13.18
C ALA A 191 -0.56 -10.02 14.08
N GLY A 192 -0.07 -11.22 14.39
CA GLY A 192 -0.82 -12.23 15.14
C GLY A 192 -2.10 -12.67 14.42
N GLN A 193 -2.14 -12.53 13.09
CA GLN A 193 -3.20 -13.10 12.26
C GLN A 193 -2.74 -14.48 11.81
N ASP A 194 -3.29 -15.48 12.49
CA ASP A 194 -3.16 -16.90 12.17
C ASP A 194 -3.52 -17.16 10.70
N SER A 195 -2.64 -17.87 10.00
CA SER A 195 -2.82 -18.40 8.66
C SER A 195 -3.70 -19.64 8.72
N GLY A 196 -4.99 -19.48 8.39
CA GLY A 196 -5.88 -20.58 8.02
C GLY A 196 -6.83 -20.09 6.93
N ASP A 197 -7.03 -20.77 5.80
CA ASP A 197 -6.93 -22.20 5.51
C ASP A 197 -6.96 -22.36 3.96
N ASP A 198 -6.04 -23.15 3.38
CA ASP A 198 -6.44 -24.16 2.40
C ASP A 198 -5.53 -25.39 2.47
N SER A 199 -6.20 -26.52 2.52
CA SER A 199 -5.77 -27.85 2.90
C SER A 199 -4.97 -28.60 1.83
N GLY A 200 -3.85 -29.18 2.24
CA GLY A 200 -3.10 -30.21 1.52
C GLY A 200 -2.37 -31.14 2.50
N ASP A 201 -3.05 -32.22 2.86
CA ASP A 201 -2.62 -33.35 3.70
C ASP A 201 -1.23 -33.95 3.33
N GLN A 202 -0.29 -34.00 4.29
CA GLN A 202 0.33 -35.24 4.81
C GLN A 202 1.43 -35.00 5.87
N GLY A 203 1.16 -35.48 7.09
CA GLY A 203 2.06 -36.32 7.90
C GLY A 203 3.41 -35.80 8.41
N GLY A 204 3.47 -35.50 9.72
CA GLY A 204 4.36 -36.22 10.65
C GLY A 204 5.73 -35.63 11.05
N GLU A 205 5.91 -35.56 12.36
CA GLU A 205 7.16 -35.61 13.16
C GLU A 205 7.93 -34.31 13.52
N ASP A 206 7.69 -33.90 14.77
CA ASP A 206 8.58 -33.34 15.80
C ASP A 206 9.99 -32.86 15.40
N GLY A 207 10.23 -31.57 15.64
CA GLY A 207 11.56 -30.99 15.70
C GLY A 207 11.51 -29.52 16.08
N ALA A 208 11.53 -29.21 17.38
CA ALA A 208 11.75 -27.86 17.85
C ALA A 208 13.19 -27.45 17.52
N GLU A 209 13.37 -26.58 16.52
CA GLU A 209 14.61 -25.82 16.33
C GLU A 209 14.32 -24.33 16.51
N ASP A 210 15.02 -23.77 17.49
CA ASP A 210 15.02 -22.36 17.88
C ASP A 210 15.70 -21.56 16.76
N ILE A 211 14.91 -20.83 15.97
CA ILE A 211 15.43 -20.00 14.87
C ILE A 211 15.77 -18.61 15.44
N PRO A 212 17.02 -18.13 15.33
CA PRO A 212 17.37 -16.80 15.81
C PRO A 212 16.65 -15.72 14.98
N HIS A 213 16.02 -14.77 15.66
CA HIS A 213 15.47 -13.57 15.06
C HIS A 213 16.60 -12.63 14.63
N GLU A 214 16.97 -12.65 13.35
CA GLU A 214 17.76 -11.59 12.73
C GLU A 214 16.80 -10.48 12.26
N ASP A 215 17.14 -9.23 12.56
CA ASP A 215 16.37 -8.03 12.24
C ASP A 215 16.15 -7.87 10.72
N VAL A 216 15.00 -8.34 10.21
CA VAL A 216 14.58 -8.16 8.80
C VAL A 216 14.03 -6.75 8.56
N SER A 217 14.79 -5.74 8.95
CA SER A 217 14.48 -4.32 8.74
C SER A 217 15.12 -3.75 7.47
N GLY A 218 16.04 -4.49 6.85
CA GLY A 218 16.94 -3.95 5.81
C GLY A 218 16.41 -3.96 4.38
N SER A 219 15.39 -4.74 4.05
CA SER A 219 15.07 -5.05 2.64
C SER A 219 13.79 -4.40 2.10
N ILE A 220 13.02 -3.71 2.95
CA ILE A 220 11.65 -3.24 2.62
C ILE A 220 11.65 -2.05 1.63
N ASP A 221 12.78 -1.34 1.49
CA ASP A 221 12.81 -0.03 0.82
C ASP A 221 13.08 -0.08 -0.69
N GLY A 222 13.72 -1.12 -1.22
CA GLY A 222 14.30 -1.09 -2.59
C GLY A 222 13.46 -1.67 -3.73
N ILE A 223 12.36 -2.37 -3.44
CA ILE A 223 11.74 -3.27 -4.41
C ILE A 223 11.04 -2.54 -5.57
N LEU A 224 10.37 -1.38 -5.35
CA LEU A 224 9.67 -0.67 -6.44
C LEU A 224 10.53 0.29 -7.26
N ASP A 225 11.65 0.77 -6.72
CA ASP A 225 12.54 1.66 -7.47
C ASP A 225 13.03 0.97 -8.75
N ASP A 226 13.23 -0.36 -8.73
CA ASP A 226 13.67 -1.10 -9.90
C ASP A 226 12.53 -1.35 -10.92
N VAL A 227 11.29 -1.62 -10.51
CA VAL A 227 10.18 -1.82 -11.46
C VAL A 227 9.65 -0.53 -12.07
N VAL A 228 9.53 0.55 -11.29
CA VAL A 228 9.10 1.84 -11.83
C VAL A 228 10.17 2.40 -12.78
N ASN A 229 11.46 2.30 -12.43
CA ASN A 229 12.52 2.72 -13.35
C ASN A 229 12.58 1.82 -14.59
N ASN A 230 12.42 0.49 -14.47
CA ASN A 230 12.53 -0.40 -15.62
C ASN A 230 11.30 -0.33 -16.56
N ALA A 231 10.07 -0.15 -16.02
CA ALA A 231 8.86 0.02 -16.83
C ALA A 231 8.82 1.37 -17.57
N VAL A 232 9.34 2.45 -16.97
CA VAL A 232 9.51 3.74 -17.67
C VAL A 232 10.52 3.61 -18.81
N VAL A 233 11.57 2.80 -18.66
CA VAL A 233 12.57 2.57 -19.72
C VAL A 233 12.02 1.71 -20.87
N GLU A 234 11.13 0.75 -20.60
CA GLU A 234 10.59 -0.15 -21.63
C GLU A 234 9.46 0.47 -22.48
N SER A 235 8.75 1.48 -21.94
CA SER A 235 7.76 2.28 -22.68
C SER A 235 8.37 3.37 -23.57
N ALA A 236 9.67 3.64 -23.44
CA ALA A 236 10.39 4.57 -24.31
C ALA A 236 10.70 3.91 -25.66
N GLN A 237 9.77 4.03 -26.61
CA GLN A 237 10.01 3.74 -28.03
C GLN A 237 11.37 4.32 -28.48
N PRO A 238 12.21 3.60 -29.24
CA PRO A 238 13.45 4.16 -29.74
C PRO A 238 13.13 5.35 -30.65
N VAL A 239 13.54 6.54 -30.24
CA VAL A 239 13.58 7.70 -31.12
C VAL A 239 14.53 7.35 -32.26
N ILE A 240 13.97 7.16 -33.44
CA ILE A 240 14.71 6.94 -34.68
C ILE A 240 15.69 8.11 -34.83
N THR A 241 16.98 7.83 -34.64
CA THR A 241 18.05 8.75 -35.02
C THR A 241 18.14 8.68 -36.55
N GLY A 242 17.28 9.47 -37.20
CA GLY A 242 17.43 9.75 -38.62
C GLY A 242 18.53 10.79 -38.80
N ASP A 243 19.55 10.45 -39.57
CA ASP A 243 20.54 11.40 -40.04
C ASP A 243 19.84 12.56 -40.77
N VAL A 244 19.91 13.76 -40.18
CA VAL A 244 19.44 14.98 -40.82
C VAL A 244 20.57 15.50 -41.71
N GLU A 245 20.52 15.19 -43.00
CA GLU A 245 21.27 15.94 -44.01
C GLU A 245 20.69 17.35 -44.12
N VAL A 246 21.44 18.34 -43.61
CA VAL A 246 21.09 19.76 -43.75
C VAL A 246 21.54 20.24 -45.14
N ILE A 247 20.61 20.29 -46.09
CA ILE A 247 20.82 21.00 -47.36
C ILE A 247 20.55 22.49 -47.14
N ILE A 248 21.62 23.29 -47.08
CA ILE A 248 21.53 24.76 -47.00
C ILE A 248 21.34 25.31 -48.42
N TYR A 249 20.16 25.89 -48.70
CA TYR A 249 19.94 26.73 -49.88
C TYR A 249 20.36 28.17 -49.56
N LEU A 250 21.42 28.66 -50.21
CA LEU A 250 21.78 30.08 -50.20
C LEU A 250 21.00 30.80 -51.31
N ASP A 251 19.95 31.52 -50.94
CA ASP A 251 19.26 32.46 -51.83
C ASP A 251 20.12 33.73 -51.97
N ASN A 252 20.57 34.00 -53.20
CA ASN A 252 21.51 35.08 -53.51
C ASN A 252 20.72 36.25 -54.10
N GLN A 253 20.26 37.16 -53.24
CA GLN A 253 19.65 38.42 -53.65
C GLN A 253 20.76 39.47 -53.92
N ARG A 254 20.94 39.84 -55.19
CA ARG A 254 21.48 41.12 -55.62
C ARG A 254 20.62 41.69 -56.73
#